data_AF-A0A942QXK4-F1
#
_entry.id   AF-A0A942QXK4-F1
#
_cell.length_a   1.000
_cell.length_b   1.000
_cell.length_c   1.000
_cell.angle_alpha   90.00
_cell.angle_beta   90.00
_cell.angle_gamma   90.00
#
_symmetry.space_group_name_H-M   'P 1'
#
loop_
_entity.id
_entity.type
_entity.pdbx_description
1 polymer ?
#
loop_
_entity_poly.entity_id
_entity_poly.type
_entity_poly.pdbx_seq_one_letter_code
_entity_poly.pdbx_strand_id
1 'polypeptide(L)'
;YILSEEPSNIKVGRILRVLEGPLSVIDDNTERSNKKETSIQYCIKINVWDRMNEALNNLVDSITLEDLAENYRKINGMEALMYYI
;
A
#
# COMPACT_ATOMS: atom_id res chain seq x y z
N TYR A 1 5.00 21.11 -12.00
CA TYR A 1 3.80 20.35 -11.62
C TYR A 1 3.44 20.69 -10.18
N ILE A 2 2.14 20.74 -9.87
CA ILE A 2 1.61 20.97 -8.52
C ILE A 2 0.70 19.80 -8.14
N LEU A 3 0.51 19.57 -6.84
CA LEU A 3 -0.45 18.59 -6.35
C LEU A 3 -1.86 19.07 -6.68
N SER A 4 -2.70 18.16 -7.19
CA SER A 4 -4.09 18.46 -7.53
C SER A 4 -5.03 18.46 -6.32
N GLU A 5 -4.58 17.91 -5.19
CA GLU A 5 -5.32 17.77 -3.94
C GLU A 5 -4.37 18.00 -2.76
N GLU A 6 -4.92 18.24 -1.57
CA GLU A 6 -4.12 18.37 -0.35
C GLU A 6 -3.37 17.06 -0.04
N PRO A 7 -2.10 17.13 0.44
CA PRO A 7 -1.30 15.95 0.77
C PRO A 7 -1.98 15.02 1.77
N SER A 8 -2.78 15.56 2.70
CA SER A 8 -3.56 14.80 3.69
C SER A 8 -4.68 13.97 3.07
N ASN A 9 -5.16 14.33 1.88
CA ASN A 9 -6.20 13.57 1.17
C ASN A 9 -5.61 12.51 0.22
N ILE A 10 -4.30 12.57 -0.04
CA ILE A 10 -3.63 11.66 -0.96
C ILE A 10 -3.11 10.46 -0.18
N LYS A 11 -3.80 9.32 -0.31
CA LYS A 11 -3.35 8.06 0.28
C LYS A 11 -2.19 7.46 -0.51
N VAL A 12 -1.22 6.89 0.20
CA VAL A 12 -0.09 6.18 -0.40
C VAL A 12 -0.58 5.01 -1.25
N GLY A 13 -1.61 4.30 -0.80
CA GLY A 13 -2.26 3.25 -1.57
C GLY A 13 -2.80 3.71 -2.93
N ARG A 14 -3.26 4.97 -3.06
CA ARG A 14 -3.69 5.53 -4.36
C ARG A 14 -2.48 5.72 -5.29
N ILE A 15 -1.38 6.24 -4.76
CA ILE A 15 -0.14 6.47 -5.52
C ILE A 15 0.42 5.13 -6.02
N LEU A 16 0.57 4.15 -5.12
CA LEU A 16 1.09 2.82 -5.46
C LEU A 16 0.23 2.11 -6.51
N ARG A 17 -1.11 2.20 -6.41
CA ARG A 17 -2.01 1.59 -7.41
C ARG A 17 -1.90 2.22 -8.79
N VAL A 18 -1.56 3.51 -8.88
CA VAL A 18 -1.36 4.21 -10.16
C VAL A 18 0.01 3.91 -10.77
N LEU A 19 1.06 3.79 -9.94
CA LEU A 19 2.43 3.59 -10.41
C LEU A 19 2.77 2.12 -10.65
N GLU A 20 2.45 1.24 -9.70
CA GLU A 20 2.82 -0.18 -9.71
C GLU A 20 1.66 -1.09 -10.16
N GLY A 21 0.43 -0.57 -10.14
CA GLY A 21 -0.78 -1.35 -10.44
C GLY A 21 -1.41 -2.00 -9.21
N PRO A 22 -2.34 -2.94 -9.38
CA PRO A 22 -3.07 -3.54 -8.26
C PRO A 22 -2.12 -4.30 -7.34
N LEU A 23 -2.11 -3.91 -6.06
CA LEU A 23 -1.32 -4.53 -4.99
C LEU A 23 -1.90 -5.90 -4.61
N SER A 24 -1.95 -6.85 -5.54
CA SER A 24 -2.37 -8.22 -5.26
C SER A 24 -1.15 -9.07 -4.93
N VAL A 25 -1.20 -9.79 -3.81
CA VAL A 25 -0.11 -10.68 -3.40
C VAL A 25 -0.03 -11.92 -4.31
N ILE A 26 -1.15 -12.31 -4.88
CA ILE A 26 -1.25 -13.40 -5.84
C ILE A 26 -1.50 -12.83 -7.23
N ASP A 27 -0.68 -13.29 -8.17
CA ASP A 27 -0.79 -12.92 -9.57
C ASP A 27 -2.07 -13.56 -10.14
N ASP A 28 -3.05 -12.71 -10.48
CA ASP A 28 -4.34 -13.10 -11.05
C ASP A 28 -4.18 -13.83 -12.41
N ASN A 29 -2.99 -13.75 -13.00
CA ASN A 29 -2.62 -14.50 -14.20
C ASN A 29 -2.61 -16.03 -14.01
N THR A 30 -2.69 -16.53 -12.77
CA THR A 30 -2.90 -17.96 -12.52
C THR A 30 -4.33 -18.44 -12.77
N GLU A 31 -5.32 -17.54 -12.80
CA GLU A 31 -6.74 -17.92 -12.95
C GLU A 31 -7.14 -18.27 -14.38
N ARG A 32 -6.43 -17.77 -15.40
CA ARG A 32 -6.82 -18.03 -16.80
C ARG A 32 -6.36 -19.38 -17.35
N SER A 33 -5.49 -20.10 -16.63
CA SER A 33 -4.74 -21.20 -17.24
C SER A 33 -5.09 -22.60 -16.76
N ASN A 34 -5.75 -22.82 -15.64
CA ASN A 34 -5.97 -24.19 -15.18
C ASN A 34 -7.36 -24.42 -14.56
N LYS A 35 -8.23 -24.97 -15.41
CA LYS A 35 -9.29 -25.90 -14.99
C LYS A 35 -8.76 -26.79 -13.85
N LYS A 36 -9.34 -26.64 -12.65
CA LYS A 36 -9.06 -27.33 -11.38
C LYS A 36 -8.22 -26.52 -10.37
N GLU A 37 -8.75 -25.39 -9.91
CA GLU A 37 -8.49 -25.06 -8.51
C GLU A 37 -9.16 -26.11 -7.64
N THR A 38 -8.37 -26.89 -6.90
CA THR A 38 -8.91 -27.79 -5.88
C THR A 38 -9.62 -26.93 -4.83
N SER A 39 -10.72 -27.40 -4.22
CA SER A 39 -11.48 -26.66 -3.20
C SER A 39 -10.60 -26.10 -2.07
N ILE A 40 -9.44 -26.72 -1.83
CA ILE A 40 -8.45 -26.30 -0.85
C ILE A 40 -7.64 -25.06 -1.28
N GLN A 41 -7.32 -24.90 -2.58
CA GLN A 41 -6.63 -23.72 -3.09
C GLN A 41 -7.53 -22.49 -2.99
N TYR A 42 -8.80 -22.64 -3.35
CA TYR A 42 -9.81 -21.60 -3.15
C TYR A 42 -10.00 -21.25 -1.67
N CYS A 43 -10.01 -22.26 -0.78
CA CYS A 43 -10.06 -22.03 0.66
C CYS A 43 -8.86 -21.24 1.17
N ILE A 44 -7.64 -21.56 0.71
CA ILE A 44 -6.42 -20.83 1.05
C ILE A 44 -6.46 -19.40 0.47
N LYS A 45 -6.98 -19.23 -0.76
CA LYS A 45 -7.17 -17.91 -1.37
C LYS A 45 -8.05 -17.00 -0.54
N ILE A 46 -9.25 -17.45 -0.17
CA ILE A 46 -10.15 -16.64 0.65
C ILE A 46 -9.61 -16.42 2.06
N ASN A 47 -9.11 -17.48 2.71
CA ASN A 47 -8.78 -17.38 4.14
C ASN A 47 -7.41 -16.76 4.40
N VAL A 48 -6.50 -16.77 3.43
CA VAL A 48 -5.14 -16.27 3.61
C VAL A 48 -4.86 -15.12 2.65
N TRP A 49 -5.00 -15.34 1.35
CA TRP A 49 -4.61 -14.34 0.35
C TRP A 49 -5.51 -13.10 0.38
N ASP A 50 -6.84 -13.27 0.43
CA ASP A 50 -7.78 -12.15 0.48
C ASP A 50 -7.62 -11.34 1.78
N ARG A 51 -7.48 -12.03 2.92
CA ARG A 51 -7.25 -11.37 4.21
C ARG A 51 -5.93 -10.60 4.25
N MET A 52 -4.87 -11.16 3.65
CA MET A 52 -3.58 -10.48 3.58
C MET A 52 -3.63 -9.28 2.63
N ASN A 53 -4.33 -9.42 1.50
CA ASN A 53 -4.56 -8.33 0.57
C ASN A 53 -5.38 -7.20 1.23
N GLU A 54 -6.43 -7.54 1.99
CA GLU A 54 -7.22 -6.56 2.74
C GLU A 54 -6.35 -5.83 3.78
N ALA A 55 -5.55 -6.58 4.55
CA ALA A 55 -4.64 -5.98 5.54
C ALA A 55 -3.60 -5.05 4.89
N LEU A 56 -3.03 -5.45 3.75
CA LEU A 56 -2.06 -4.65 3.02
C LEU A 56 -2.70 -3.39 2.44
N ASN A 57 -3.87 -3.52 1.80
CA ASN A 57 -4.62 -2.37 1.29
C ASN A 57 -4.99 -1.39 2.41
N ASN A 58 -5.48 -1.90 3.55
CA ASN A 58 -5.80 -1.08 4.71
C ASN A 58 -4.56 -0.36 5.28
N LEU A 59 -3.40 -1.02 5.28
CA LEU A 59 -2.14 -0.41 5.72
C LEU A 59 -1.70 0.72 4.78
N VAL A 60 -1.72 0.50 3.47
CA VAL A 60 -1.29 1.55 2.52
C VAL A 60 -2.31 2.68 2.40
N ASP A 61 -3.59 2.40 2.68
CA ASP A 61 -4.66 3.39 2.68
C ASP A 61 -4.80 4.15 4.01
N SER A 62 -4.12 3.70 5.07
CA SER A 62 -4.06 4.45 6.34
C SER A 62 -2.95 5.49 6.35
N ILE A 63 -1.97 5.39 5.45
CA ILE A 63 -0.85 6.32 5.34
C ILE A 63 -1.16 7.35 4.25
N THR A 64 -1.06 8.63 4.61
CA THR A 64 -1.21 9.73 3.65
C THR A 64 0.16 10.22 3.15
N LEU A 65 0.15 10.99 2.06
CA LEU A 65 1.34 11.63 1.54
C LEU A 65 1.90 12.64 2.54
N GLU A 66 1.02 13.30 3.31
CA GLU A 66 1.41 14.17 4.42
C GLU A 66 2.17 13.39 5.50
N ASP A 67 1.63 12.27 5.96
CA ASP A 67 2.32 11.41 6.94
C ASP A 67 3.69 10.99 6.43
N LEU A 68 3.79 10.65 5.14
CA LEU A 68 5.05 10.23 4.54
C LEU A 68 6.07 11.38 4.48
N ALA A 69 5.64 12.59 4.15
CA ALA A 69 6.47 13.79 4.16
C ALA A 69 6.91 14.19 5.57
N GLU A 70 6.04 14.06 6.56
CA GLU A 70 6.37 14.31 7.96
C GLU A 70 7.36 13.27 8.50
N ASN A 71 7.13 11.98 8.21
CA ASN A 71 8.06 10.91 8.57
C ASN A 71 9.43 11.13 7.90
N TYR A 72 9.45 11.54 6.63
CA TYR A 72 10.69 11.89 5.94
C TYR A 72 11.42 13.06 6.62
N ARG A 73 10.70 14.10 7.06
CA ARG A 73 11.27 15.25 7.79
C ARG A 73 11.85 14.82 9.14
N LYS A 74 11.18 13.92 9.85
CA LYS A 74 11.63 13.34 11.13
C LYS A 74 12.88 12.47 10.95
N ILE A 75 12.87 11.56 9.97
CA ILE A 75 13.98 10.63 9.70
C ILE A 75 15.23 11.39 9.21
N ASN A 76 15.07 12.43 8.37
CA ASN A 76 16.19 13.23 7.89
C ASN A 76 16.63 14.35 8.85
N GLY A 77 16.16 14.32 10.11
CA GLY A 77 16.69 15.19 11.14
C GLY A 77 16.48 16.68 10.89
N MET A 78 15.46 17.08 10.14
CA MET A 78 15.16 18.51 9.96
C MET A 78 14.62 19.14 11.27
N GLU A 79 14.24 18.32 12.27
CA GLU A 79 14.03 18.73 13.67
C GLU A 79 15.25 18.49 14.59
N ALA A 80 16.25 17.72 14.17
CA ALA A 80 17.48 17.45 14.95
C ALA A 80 18.52 18.58 14.86
N LEU A 81 18.19 19.68 14.19
CA LEU A 81 18.93 20.96 14.25
C LEU A 81 18.28 21.93 15.24
N MET A 82 17.57 21.46 16.27
CA MET A 82 17.40 22.26 17.48
C MET A 82 18.79 22.42 18.13
N TYR A 83 19.44 23.53 17.81
CA TYR A 83 20.67 24.00 18.44
C TYR A 83 20.55 23.86 19.97
N TYR A 84 21.31 22.92 20.53
CA TYR A 84 21.68 22.98 21.94
C TYR A 84 22.66 24.16 22.08
N ILE A 85 22.16 25.26 22.64
CA ILE A 85 22.96 26.32 23.26
C ILE A 85 23.10 26.06 24.75
#